data_AF-A0A7Y7HUE5-F1
#
_entry.id   AF-A0A7Y7HUE5-F1
#
_cell.length_a   1.000
_cell.length_b   1.000
_cell.length_c   1.000
_cell.angle_alpha   90.00
_cell.angle_beta   90.00
_cell.angle_gamma   90.00
#
_symmetry.space_group_name_H-M   'P 1'
#
loop_
_entity.id
_entity.type
_entity.pdbx_description
1 polymer ?
#
loop_
_entity_poly.entity_id
_entity_poly.type
_entity_poly.pdbx_seq_one_letter_code
_entity_poly.pdbx_strand_id
1 'polypeptide(L)'
;MNICFTETPSRKTVKPSRTVFLNNTGRDVTLKFVTAPDHVLASYAISTSISAAIDHIRLGETDFYSCHSQNVVIPGGCTAVLSLSNRVLTMTIST
;
A
#
# COMPACT_ATOMS: atom_id res chain seq x y z
N MET A 1 -4.01 -10.73 -7.61
CA MET A 1 -4.95 -9.80 -6.91
C MET A 1 -4.67 -8.38 -7.39
N ASN A 2 -5.68 -7.52 -7.57
CA ASN A 2 -5.45 -6.11 -7.90
C ASN A 2 -5.90 -5.23 -6.73
N ILE A 3 -5.08 -4.23 -6.40
CA ILE A 3 -5.41 -3.18 -5.44
C ILE A 3 -5.44 -1.86 -6.21
N CYS A 4 -6.56 -1.15 -6.12
CA CYS A 4 -6.75 0.12 -6.84
C CYS A 4 -6.50 1.31 -5.91
N PHE A 5 -5.90 2.36 -6.46
CA PHE A 5 -5.67 3.63 -5.79
C PHE A 5 -6.13 4.81 -6.67
N THR A 6 -6.72 5.83 -6.05
CA THR A 6 -7.22 7.06 -6.70
C THR A 6 -6.77 8.30 -5.95
N GLU A 7 -6.92 9.47 -6.57
CA GLU A 7 -6.58 10.76 -5.97
C GLU A 7 -7.52 11.17 -4.80
N THR A 8 -8.64 10.46 -4.62
CA THR A 8 -9.58 10.72 -3.53
C THR A 8 -8.99 10.27 -2.20
N PRO A 9 -8.80 11.16 -1.21
CA PRO A 9 -8.23 10.80 0.08
C PRO A 9 -9.01 9.69 0.80
N SER A 10 -8.28 8.74 1.37
CA SER A 10 -8.83 7.62 2.11
C SER A 10 -7.91 7.27 3.28
N ARG A 11 -8.47 6.81 4.40
CA ARG A 11 -7.72 6.33 5.58
C ARG A 11 -7.37 4.84 5.49
N LYS A 12 -7.58 4.22 4.33
CA LYS A 12 -7.47 2.78 4.15
C LYS A 12 -6.06 2.42 3.72
N THR A 13 -5.46 1.50 4.45
CA THR A 13 -4.04 1.19 4.31
C THR A 13 -3.83 -0.15 3.61
N VAL A 14 -2.65 -0.32 3.02
CA VAL A 14 -2.21 -1.57 2.39
C VAL A 14 -0.99 -2.09 3.12
N LYS A 15 -1.08 -3.26 3.74
CA LYS A 15 0.00 -3.85 4.53
C LYS A 15 0.79 -4.87 3.70
N PRO A 16 2.01 -4.55 3.24
CA PRO A 16 2.87 -5.53 2.58
C PRO A 16 3.42 -6.54 3.59
N SER A 17 3.66 -7.77 3.12
CA SER A 17 4.37 -8.82 3.85
C SER A 17 5.38 -9.44 2.90
N ARG A 18 6.68 -9.29 3.17
CA ARG A 18 7.79 -9.82 2.34
C ARG A 18 7.54 -9.64 0.82
N THR A 19 7.12 -8.44 0.42
CA THR A 19 6.65 -8.13 -0.93
C THR A 19 7.74 -7.42 -1.73
N VAL A 20 8.01 -7.88 -2.95
CA VAL A 20 8.89 -7.18 -3.91
C VAL A 20 8.08 -6.17 -4.71
N PHE A 21 8.57 -4.93 -4.83
CA PHE A 21 7.91 -3.87 -5.60
C PHE A 21 8.67 -3.58 -6.89
N LEU A 22 7.97 -3.63 -8.03
CA LEU A 22 8.48 -3.18 -9.33
C LEU A 22 7.76 -1.90 -9.75
N ASN A 23 8.52 -0.81 -9.89
CA ASN A 23 8.02 0.46 -10.38
C ASN A 23 8.16 0.52 -11.92
N ASN A 24 7.05 0.27 -12.63
CA ASN A 24 7.01 0.37 -14.10
C ASN A 24 6.24 1.61 -14.58
N THR A 25 6.18 2.65 -13.76
CA THR A 25 5.37 3.85 -14.04
C THR A 25 6.09 4.88 -14.92
N GLY A 26 7.39 4.70 -15.17
CA GLY A 26 8.24 5.68 -15.87
C GLY A 26 8.50 6.96 -15.06
N ARG A 27 8.20 6.97 -13.76
CA ARG A 27 8.42 8.10 -12.84
C ARG A 27 8.87 7.59 -11.47
N ASP A 28 9.46 8.47 -10.66
CA ASP A 28 9.82 8.14 -9.28
C ASP A 28 8.57 7.91 -8.41
N VAL A 29 8.64 6.88 -7.56
CA VAL A 29 7.56 6.48 -6.65
C VAL A 29 8.05 6.59 -5.21
N THR A 30 7.29 7.28 -4.36
CA THR A 30 7.51 7.30 -2.91
C THR A 30 6.36 6.58 -2.21
N LEU A 31 6.69 5.54 -1.44
CA LEU A 31 5.74 4.82 -0.58
C LEU A 31 5.75 5.44 0.81
N LYS A 32 4.63 6.01 1.25
CA LYS A 32 4.52 6.52 2.63
C LYS A 32 3.88 5.48 3.51
N PHE A 33 4.62 5.06 4.52
CA PHE A 33 4.16 4.09 5.50
C PHE A 33 3.69 4.78 6.77
N VAL A 34 2.56 4.31 7.33
CA VAL A 34 2.05 4.72 8.64
C VAL A 34 1.87 3.49 9.53
N THR A 35 1.96 3.70 10.84
CA THR A 35 1.46 2.73 11.80
C THR A 35 -0.07 2.77 11.71
N ALA A 36 -0.68 1.67 11.25
CA ALA A 36 -2.12 1.61 11.09
C ALA A 36 -2.80 1.77 12.47
N PRO A 37 -3.69 2.75 12.69
CA PRO A 37 -4.26 3.08 14.01
C PRO A 37 -5.16 1.99 14.58
N ASP A 38 -5.56 1.02 13.75
CA ASP A 38 -6.23 -0.23 14.13
C ASP A 38 -5.28 -1.29 14.71
N HIS A 39 -3.98 -1.02 14.78
CA HIS A 39 -2.95 -1.86 15.39
C HIS A 39 -2.24 -1.14 16.55
N VAL A 40 -3.01 -0.78 17.57
CA VAL A 40 -2.46 -0.26 18.85
C VAL A 40 -1.78 -1.40 19.60
N LEU A 41 -0.51 -1.22 19.95
CA LEU A 41 0.22 -2.10 20.86
C LEU A 41 0.01 -1.61 22.29
N ALA A 42 -0.58 -2.44 23.15
CA ALA A 42 -0.72 -2.11 24.57
C ALA A 42 0.65 -2.05 25.27
N SER A 43 0.74 -1.32 26.39
CA SER A 43 1.95 -1.27 27.22
C SER A 43 2.45 -2.68 27.55
N TYR A 44 3.76 -2.91 27.37
CA TYR A 44 4.45 -4.18 27.62
C TYR A 44 4.12 -5.36 26.67
N ALA A 45 3.37 -5.13 25.58
CA ALA A 45 3.19 -6.14 24.54
C ALA A 45 4.36 -6.12 23.54
N ILE A 46 4.85 -7.30 23.16
CA ILE A 46 5.84 -7.47 22.08
C ILE A 46 5.07 -7.93 20.83
N SER A 47 5.09 -7.12 19.76
CA SER A 47 4.46 -7.52 18.50
C SER A 47 5.50 -7.91 17.45
N THR A 48 5.40 -9.14 16.97
CA THR A 48 6.16 -9.66 15.81
C THR A 48 5.51 -9.27 14.47
N SER A 49 4.40 -8.51 14.51
CA SER A 49 3.46 -8.36 13.39
C SER A 49 3.06 -6.91 13.10
N ILE A 50 3.61 -5.92 13.82
CA ILE A 50 3.48 -4.50 13.44
C ILE A 50 4.41 -4.25 12.26
N SER A 51 3.87 -4.37 11.04
CA SER A 51 4.51 -3.81 9.85
C SER A 51 3.82 -2.51 9.48
N ALA A 52 4.62 -1.57 9.00
CA ALA A 52 4.12 -0.29 8.54
C ALA A 52 3.24 -0.51 7.30
N ALA A 53 2.05 0.06 7.30
CA ALA A 53 1.10 -0.07 6.21
C ALA A 53 1.24 1.14 5.28
N ILE A 54 1.10 0.94 3.98
CA ILE A 54 1.07 2.02 2.98
C ILE A 54 -0.20 2.83 3.22
N ASP A 55 -0.03 4.11 3.56
CA ASP A 55 -1.11 5.08 3.72
C ASP A 55 -1.58 5.60 2.36
N HIS A 56 -0.62 6.12 1.59
CA HIS A 56 -0.81 6.56 0.21
C HIS A 56 0.48 6.41 -0.59
N ILE A 57 0.34 6.40 -1.91
CA ILE A 57 1.44 6.33 -2.87
C ILE A 57 1.55 7.69 -3.55
N ARG A 58 2.72 8.32 -3.45
CA ARG A 58 3.00 9.57 -4.18
C ARG A 58 3.69 9.26 -5.50
N LEU A 59 3.13 9.76 -6.60
CA LEU A 59 3.67 9.65 -7.95
C LEU A 59 3.86 11.06 -8.53
N GLY A 60 5.12 11.52 -8.57
CA GLY A 60 5.42 12.94 -8.82
C GLY A 60 4.85 13.84 -7.73
N GLU A 61 3.93 14.74 -8.09
CA GLU A 61 3.27 15.67 -7.17
C GLU A 61 1.87 15.19 -6.73
N THR A 62 1.42 14.02 -7.20
CA THR A 62 0.06 13.50 -6.96
C THR A 62 0.06 12.37 -5.93
N ASP A 63 -0.84 12.44 -4.95
CA ASP A 63 -1.04 11.42 -3.93
C ASP A 63 -2.21 10.48 -4.32
N PHE A 64 -1.99 9.18 -4.22
CA PHE A 64 -2.96 8.12 -4.52
C PHE A 64 -3.27 7.29 -3.28
N TYR A 65 -4.54 7.13 -2.96
CA TYR A 65 -5.05 6.45 -1.76
C TYR A 65 -5.86 5.22 -2.15
N SER A 66 -5.89 4.20 -1.29
CA SER A 66 -6.62 2.96 -1.55
C SER A 66 -8.12 3.20 -1.77
N CYS A 67 -8.66 2.64 -2.85
CA CYS A 67 -10.08 2.70 -3.20
C CYS A 67 -10.93 1.66 -2.44
N HIS A 68 -10.30 0.74 -1.70
CA HIS A 68 -11.02 -0.33 -1.02
C HIS A 68 -11.79 0.21 0.19
N SER A 69 -12.93 -0.40 0.51
CA SER A 69 -13.72 -0.06 1.69
C SER A 69 -13.04 -0.47 3.02
N GLN A 70 -12.05 -1.35 2.95
CA GLN A 70 -11.32 -1.92 4.07
C GLN A 70 -9.80 -1.90 3.83
N ASN A 71 -9.03 -2.09 4.90
CA ASN A 71 -7.58 -2.27 4.81
C ASN A 71 -7.28 -3.58 4.08
N VAL A 72 -6.21 -3.60 3.28
CA VAL A 72 -5.85 -4.76 2.45
C VAL A 72 -4.48 -5.30 2.87
N VAL A 73 -4.36 -6.61 2.99
CA VAL A 73 -3.10 -7.29 3.29
C VAL A 73 -2.56 -7.95 2.02
N ILE A 74 -1.28 -7.72 1.70
CA ILE A 74 -0.61 -8.43 0.62
C ILE A 74 0.03 -9.69 1.21
N PRO A 75 -0.26 -10.89 0.67
CA PRO A 75 0.35 -12.13 1.12
C PRO A 75 1.88 -12.14 0.95
N GLY A 76 2.56 -12.94 1.77
CA GLY A 76 4.00 -13.16 1.69
C GLY A 76 4.43 -13.91 0.44
N GLY A 77 5.62 -13.60 -0.09
CA GLY A 77 6.19 -14.32 -1.23
C GLY A 77 5.57 -13.93 -2.58
N CYS A 78 4.92 -12.77 -2.66
CA CYS A 78 4.34 -12.24 -3.89
C CYS A 78 5.15 -11.06 -4.45
N THR A 79 4.96 -10.81 -5.75
CA THR A 79 5.45 -9.62 -6.46
C THR A 79 4.31 -8.63 -6.68
N ALA A 80 4.55 -7.36 -6.36
CA ALA A 80 3.63 -6.25 -6.61
C ALA A 80 4.14 -5.37 -7.76
N VAL A 81 3.32 -5.22 -8.81
CA VAL A 81 3.62 -4.39 -9.98
C VAL A 81 2.67 -3.19 -10.00
N LEU A 82 3.22 -1.97 -10.05
CA LEU A 82 2.44 -0.74 -10.15
C LEU A 82 2.30 -0.29 -11.61
N SER A 83 1.07 0.03 -12.01
CA SER A 83 0.74 0.57 -13.34
C SER A 83 -0.29 1.69 -13.24
N LEU A 84 -0.19 2.71 -14.09
CA LEU A 84 -1.11 3.86 -14.12
C LEU A 84 -1.86 3.88 -15.45
N SER A 85 -3.19 3.91 -15.39
CA SER A 85 -4.07 4.11 -16.56
C SER A 85 -5.29 4.92 -16.16
N ASN A 86 -5.68 5.90 -16.98
CA ASN A 86 -6.87 6.74 -16.73
C ASN A 86 -6.97 7.31 -15.30
N ARG A 87 -5.85 7.76 -14.72
CA ARG A 87 -5.74 8.28 -13.33
C ARG A 87 -6.10 7.27 -12.22
N VAL A 88 -6.13 5.98 -12.55
CA VAL A 88 -6.23 4.90 -11.56
C VAL A 88 -4.88 4.21 -11.47
N LEU A 89 -4.25 4.27 -10.31
CA LEU A 89 -3.02 3.55 -10.01
C LEU A 89 -3.41 2.13 -9.56
N THR A 90 -2.95 1.11 -10.28
CA THR A 90 -3.25 -0.29 -9.99
C THR A 90 -1.99 -0.99 -9.52
N MET A 91 -2.06 -1.64 -8.36
CA MET A 91 -1.05 -2.57 -7.87
C MET A 91 -1.52 -4.01 -8.14
N THR A 92 -0.87 -4.67 -9.10
CA THR A 92 -1.12 -6.08 -9.42
C THR A 92 -0.19 -6.97 -8.63
N ILE A 93 -0.77 -7.86 -7.84
CA ILE A 93 -0.08 -8.86 -7.02
C ILE A 93 -0.11 -10.20 -7.76
N SER A 94 1.07 -10.72 -8.09
CA SER A 94 1.29 -12.06 -8.65
C SER A 94 2.08 -12.92 -7.66
N THR A 95 1.70 -14.20 -7.55
CA THR A 95 2.48 -15.25 -6.86
C THR A 95 3.62 -15.73 -7.73
#